data_AF-A0A2V9JMB7-F1
#
_entry.id   AF-A0A2V9JMB7-F1
#
_cell.length_a   1.000
_cell.length_b   1.000
_cell.length_c   1.000
_cell.angle_alpha   90.00
_cell.angle_beta   90.00
_cell.angle_gamma   90.00
#
_symmetry.space_group_name_H-M   'P 1'
#
loop_
_entity.id
_entity.type
_entity.pdbx_description
1 polymer ?
#
loop_
_entity_poly.entity_id
_entity_poly.type
_entity_poly.pdbx_seq_one_letter_code
_entity_poly.pdbx_strand_id
1 'polypeptide(L)'
;DGYDISSYTNVHPAYGTLSDFKMFLREAHRRGLRVVTELVLNHTSDQHPWFQRARRAPPGSHWRDFYVWSNTPEKYKETRIIFKDFEGSNWTWDPVA
;
A
#
# COMPACT_ATOMS: atom_id res chain seq x y z
N ASP A 1 10.61 4.61 -0.07
CA ASP A 1 11.39 3.51 -0.70
C ASP A 1 10.61 2.77 -1.79
N GLY A 2 9.29 2.95 -1.87
CA GLY A 2 8.45 2.41 -2.94
C GLY A 2 7.53 1.26 -2.51
N TYR A 3 7.55 0.86 -1.23
CA TYR A 3 6.66 -0.18 -0.70
C TYR A 3 5.33 0.37 -0.18
N ASP A 4 5.26 1.68 0.07
CA ASP A 4 4.03 2.38 0.44
C ASP A 4 3.21 2.81 -0.81
N ILE A 5 2.42 1.87 -1.36
CA ILE A 5 1.78 2.03 -2.67
C ILE A 5 0.53 2.92 -2.62
N SER A 6 0.53 4.05 -3.35
CA SER A 6 -0.64 4.92 -3.53
C SER A 6 -1.38 4.71 -4.86
N SER A 7 -0.76 4.04 -5.84
CA SER A 7 -1.37 3.65 -7.11
C SER A 7 -0.71 2.40 -7.70
N TYR A 8 -1.49 1.33 -7.86
CA TYR A 8 -1.00 0.04 -8.38
C TYR A 8 -0.78 0.00 -9.89
N THR A 9 -1.35 0.95 -10.64
CA THR A 9 -1.41 0.88 -12.12
C THR A 9 -0.63 2.00 -12.79
N ASN A 10 0.21 2.71 -12.05
CA ASN A 10 1.02 3.80 -12.58
C ASN A 10 2.47 3.71 -12.13
N VAL A 11 3.34 4.44 -12.81
CA VAL A 11 4.75 4.62 -12.46
C VAL A 11 4.90 5.93 -11.69
N HIS A 12 5.65 5.90 -10.59
CA HIS A 12 5.93 7.11 -9.83
C HIS A 12 6.76 8.11 -10.68
N PRO A 13 6.44 9.41 -10.72
CA PRO A 13 7.05 10.36 -11.65
C PRO A 13 8.57 10.45 -11.59
N ALA A 14 9.17 10.21 -10.42
CA ALA A 14 10.63 10.18 -10.27
C ALA A 14 11.31 9.03 -11.07
N TYR A 15 10.56 8.02 -11.49
CA TYR A 15 11.04 6.88 -12.30
C TYR A 15 10.58 6.95 -13.76
N GLY A 16 9.86 8.01 -14.15
CA GLY A 16 9.31 8.19 -15.49
C GLY A 16 7.83 7.84 -15.57
N THR A 17 7.42 7.34 -16.72
CA THR A 17 6.01 7.10 -17.08
C THR A 17 5.73 5.63 -17.38
N LEU A 18 4.45 5.27 -17.44
CA LEU A 18 4.04 3.95 -17.93
C LEU A 18 4.49 3.69 -19.37
N SER A 19 4.66 4.73 -20.19
CA SER A 19 5.19 4.60 -21.56
C SER A 19 6.66 4.18 -21.54
N ASP A 20 7.46 4.78 -20.66
CA ASP A 20 8.88 4.46 -20.48
C ASP A 20 9.04 3.01 -20.02
N PHE A 21 8.20 2.57 -19.06
CA PHE A 21 8.19 1.17 -18.63
C PHE A 21 7.82 0.20 -19.77
N LYS A 22 6.82 0.54 -20.60
CA LYS A 22 6.46 -0.27 -21.78
C LYS A 22 7.60 -0.34 -22.79
N MET A 23 8.35 0.74 -22.98
CA MET A 23 9.55 0.75 -23.85
C MET A 23 10.64 -0.16 -23.29
N PHE A 24 10.96 -0.03 -22.00
CA PHE A 24 11.87 -0.92 -21.29
C PHE A 24 11.48 -2.40 -21.48
N LEU A 25 10.21 -2.73 -21.25
CA LEU A 25 9.70 -4.09 -21.36
C LEU A 25 9.87 -4.66 -22.77
N ARG A 26 9.57 -3.87 -23.82
CA ARG A 26 9.78 -4.28 -25.22
C ARG A 26 11.26 -4.57 -25.49
N GLU A 27 12.16 -3.69 -25.07
CA GLU A 27 13.59 -3.86 -25.30
C GLU A 27 14.18 -5.04 -24.51
N ALA A 28 13.71 -5.30 -23.30
CA ALA A 28 14.09 -6.49 -22.52
C ALA A 28 13.69 -7.78 -23.25
N HIS A 29 12.43 -7.87 -23.69
CA HIS A 29 11.93 -9.04 -24.42
C HIS A 29 12.64 -9.25 -25.76
N ARG A 30 12.99 -8.18 -26.49
CA ARG A 30 13.78 -8.26 -27.73
C ARG A 30 15.15 -8.92 -27.52
N ARG A 31 15.68 -8.87 -26.30
CA ARG A 31 16.96 -9.49 -25.90
C ARG A 31 16.78 -10.87 -25.25
N GLY A 32 15.57 -11.43 -25.29
CA GLY A 32 15.27 -12.72 -24.65
C GLY A 32 15.24 -12.67 -23.12
N LEU A 33 15.22 -11.46 -22.52
CA LEU A 33 15.15 -11.30 -21.07
C LEU A 33 13.70 -11.44 -20.59
N ARG A 34 13.54 -11.88 -19.35
CA ARG A 34 12.26 -11.84 -18.62
C ARG A 34 12.31 -10.73 -17.58
N VAL A 35 11.18 -10.06 -17.37
CA VAL A 35 11.03 -9.00 -16.38
C VAL A 35 10.07 -9.50 -15.30
N VAL A 36 10.52 -9.46 -14.04
CA VAL A 36 9.70 -9.75 -12.86
C VAL A 36 9.59 -8.46 -12.05
N THR A 37 8.41 -8.18 -11.53
CA THR A 37 8.13 -7.00 -10.71
C THR A 37 7.58 -7.42 -9.35
N GLU A 38 7.78 -6.57 -8.35
CA GLU A 38 7.16 -6.73 -7.03
C GLU A 38 5.67 -6.38 -7.07
N LEU A 39 4.88 -7.02 -6.20
CA LEU A 39 3.45 -6.73 -6.02
C LEU A 39 3.11 -6.73 -4.52
N VAL A 40 3.01 -5.53 -3.94
CA VAL A 40 2.75 -5.34 -2.51
C VAL A 40 1.24 -5.33 -2.24
N LEU A 41 0.68 -6.45 -1.77
CA LEU A 41 -0.78 -6.58 -1.55
C LEU A 41 -1.20 -6.55 -0.08
N ASN A 42 -0.26 -6.68 0.85
CA ASN A 42 -0.60 -6.74 2.27
C ASN A 42 -1.06 -5.39 2.85
N HIS A 43 -0.60 -4.29 2.26
CA HIS A 43 -0.91 -2.92 2.69
C HIS A 43 -0.86 -1.94 1.51
N THR A 44 -1.39 -0.74 1.74
CA THR A 44 -1.31 0.40 0.83
C THR A 44 -0.87 1.64 1.62
N SER A 45 -0.48 2.68 0.89
CA SER A 45 -0.33 4.03 1.44
C SER A 45 -1.61 4.57 2.06
N ASP A 46 -1.45 5.40 3.08
CA ASP A 46 -2.52 6.22 3.63
C ASP A 46 -3.04 7.22 2.59
N GLN A 47 -2.25 7.56 1.57
CA GLN A 47 -2.67 8.35 0.42
C GLN A 47 -3.41 7.53 -0.64
N HIS A 48 -3.45 6.19 -0.52
CA HIS A 48 -4.17 5.36 -1.48
C HIS A 48 -5.67 5.68 -1.47
N PRO A 49 -6.34 5.77 -2.62
CA PRO A 49 -7.77 6.08 -2.68
C PRO A 49 -8.67 5.13 -1.87
N TRP A 50 -8.23 3.90 -1.65
CA TRP A 50 -8.92 2.92 -0.81
C TRP A 50 -8.90 3.32 0.65
N PHE A 51 -7.74 3.69 1.22
CA PHE A 51 -7.63 4.13 2.61
C PHE A 51 -8.43 5.41 2.83
N GLN A 52 -8.31 6.36 1.90
CA GLN A 52 -9.07 7.61 1.92
C GLN A 52 -10.60 7.38 1.90
N ARG A 53 -11.08 6.37 1.17
CA ARG A 53 -12.50 5.96 1.24
C ARG A 53 -12.83 5.29 2.56
N ALA A 54 -12.02 4.32 2.98
CA ALA A 54 -12.27 3.51 4.17
C ALA A 54 -12.38 4.36 5.44
N ARG A 55 -11.45 5.32 5.64
CA ARG A 55 -11.41 6.19 6.82
C ARG A 55 -12.63 7.12 6.94
N ARG A 56 -13.37 7.35 5.86
CA ARG A 56 -14.59 8.19 5.85
C ARG A 56 -15.86 7.34 5.79
N ALA A 57 -15.75 6.04 5.58
CA ALA A 57 -16.90 5.15 5.40
C ALA A 57 -17.50 4.75 6.76
N PRO A 58 -18.82 4.52 6.85
CA PRO A 58 -19.44 4.06 8.09
C PRO A 58 -18.89 2.70 8.57
N PRO A 59 -18.86 2.44 9.89
CA PRO A 59 -18.55 1.12 10.44
C PRO A 59 -19.38 -0.01 9.80
N GLY A 60 -18.74 -1.11 9.42
CA GLY A 60 -19.36 -2.29 8.80
C GLY A 60 -19.76 -2.12 7.33
N SER A 61 -19.34 -1.04 6.66
CA SER A 61 -19.54 -0.87 5.23
C SER A 61 -18.44 -1.54 4.41
N HIS A 62 -18.75 -1.91 3.17
CA HIS A 62 -17.79 -2.53 2.25
C HIS A 62 -16.46 -1.77 2.14
N TRP A 63 -16.50 -0.44 2.06
CA TRP A 63 -15.29 0.38 1.98
C TRP A 63 -14.54 0.46 3.31
N ARG A 64 -15.23 0.44 4.45
CA ARG A 64 -14.58 0.43 5.77
C ARG A 64 -13.79 -0.87 5.98
N ASP A 65 -14.36 -1.99 5.54
CA ASP A 65 -13.80 -3.34 5.73
C ASP A 65 -12.57 -3.66 4.86
N PHE A 66 -12.12 -2.71 4.01
CA PHE A 66 -10.84 -2.83 3.29
C PHE A 66 -9.62 -2.76 4.22
N TYR A 67 -9.76 -2.18 5.42
CA TYR A 67 -8.68 -2.00 6.39
C TYR A 67 -9.11 -2.50 7.76
N VAL A 68 -8.12 -2.70 8.63
CA VAL A 68 -8.35 -3.18 10.00
C VAL A 68 -8.55 -1.98 10.92
N TRP A 69 -9.73 -1.89 11.52
CA TRP A 69 -10.09 -0.83 12.47
C TRP A 69 -10.31 -1.40 13.87
N SER A 70 -10.05 -0.57 14.88
CA SER A 70 -10.35 -0.85 16.28
C SER A 70 -10.42 0.46 17.07
N ASN A 71 -11.35 0.54 18.03
CA ASN A 71 -11.45 1.68 18.95
C ASN A 71 -10.40 1.63 20.06
N THR A 72 -9.66 0.52 20.17
CA THR A 72 -8.61 0.29 21.18
C THR A 72 -7.43 -0.44 20.55
N PRO A 73 -6.20 -0.33 21.10
CA PRO A 73 -5.04 -1.06 20.59
C PRO A 73 -4.99 -2.53 21.03
N GLU A 74 -6.01 -3.04 21.72
CA GLU A 74 -5.99 -4.37 22.35
C GLU A 74 -6.14 -5.53 21.35
N LYS A 75 -6.69 -5.26 20.17
CA LYS A 75 -6.86 -6.28 19.14
C LYS A 75 -5.48 -6.70 18.60
N TYR A 76 -5.21 -8.00 18.55
CA TYR A 76 -3.93 -8.59 18.13
C TYR A 76 -2.71 -8.18 18.98
N LYS A 77 -2.90 -7.94 20.28
CA LYS A 77 -1.84 -7.56 21.24
C LYS A 77 -0.61 -8.49 21.23
N GLU A 78 -0.80 -9.76 20.94
CA GLU A 78 0.26 -10.77 20.85
C GLU A 78 1.13 -10.62 19.60
N THR A 79 0.69 -9.83 18.62
CA THR A 79 1.43 -9.61 17.38
C THR A 79 2.63 -8.71 17.66
N ARG A 80 3.83 -9.18 17.31
CA ARG A 80 5.03 -8.36 17.47
C ARG A 80 4.96 -7.11 16.60
N ILE A 81 5.52 -6.01 17.09
CA ILE A 81 5.86 -4.86 16.25
C ILE A 81 7.10 -5.25 15.44
N ILE A 82 6.99 -5.18 14.12
CA ILE A 82 8.07 -5.57 13.19
C ILE A 82 9.03 -4.42 12.89
N PHE A 83 8.59 -3.16 13.00
CA PHE A 83 9.38 -1.95 12.79
C PHE A 83 9.70 -1.24 14.10
N LYS A 84 10.31 -1.94 15.06
CA LYS A 84 10.50 -1.43 16.44
C LYS A 84 11.32 -0.14 16.53
N ASP A 85 12.16 0.13 15.54
CA ASP A 85 13.00 1.34 15.51
C ASP A 85 12.23 2.58 15.03
N PHE A 86 11.06 2.38 14.40
CA PHE A 86 10.27 3.44 13.78
C PHE A 86 8.88 3.58 14.40
N GLU A 87 8.30 2.49 14.90
CA GLU A 87 6.92 2.42 15.36
C GLU A 87 6.85 1.93 16.81
N GLY A 88 6.07 2.66 17.63
CA GLY A 88 5.79 2.28 19.02
C GLY A 88 4.63 1.29 19.16
N SER A 89 3.85 1.06 18.09
CA SER A 89 2.62 0.27 18.10
C SER A 89 2.29 -0.28 16.71
N ASN A 90 1.55 -1.40 16.63
CA ASN A 90 0.92 -1.86 15.39
C ASN A 90 -0.39 -1.13 15.07
N TRP A 91 -0.81 -0.22 15.96
CA TRP A 91 -2.01 0.60 15.85
C TRP A 91 -1.64 2.08 15.87
N THR A 92 -2.21 2.83 14.94
CA THR A 92 -2.13 4.30 14.86
C THR A 92 -3.53 4.88 14.87
N TRP A 93 -3.74 5.94 15.66
CA TRP A 93 -5.02 6.64 15.71
C TRP A 93 -5.24 7.44 14.43
N ASP A 94 -6.39 7.24 13.77
CA ASP A 94 -6.82 8.06 12.64
C ASP A 94 -7.84 9.11 13.12
N PRO A 95 -7.60 10.42 12.96
CA PRO A 95 -8.47 11.46 13.51
C PRO A 95 -9.78 11.68 12.72
N VAL A 96 -9.96 11.02 11.57
CA VAL A 96 -11.15 11.13 10.72
C VAL A 96 -12.11 9.96 10.95
N ALA A 97 -11.60 8.82 11.41
CA ALA A 97 -12.24 7.52 11.27
C ALA A 97 -12.90 6.97 12.54
#